data_AF-A0A379ADB1-F1
#
_entry.id   AF-A0A379ADB1-F1
#
_cell.length_a   1.000
_cell.length_b   1.000
_cell.length_c   1.000
_cell.angle_alpha   90.00
_cell.angle_beta   90.00
_cell.angle_gamma   90.00
#
_symmetry.space_group_name_H-M   'P 1'
#
loop_
_entity.id
_entity.type
_entity.pdbx_description
1 polymer ?
#
loop_
_entity_poly.entity_id
_entity_poly.type
_entity_poly.pdbx_seq_one_letter_code
_entity_poly.pdbx_strand_id
1 'polypeptide(L)'
;MQEVAAEVVTQRSDGESWEVNLQLEQVSLTGWLTQVQSDGLLRWRPGVLNMNDGLLLWLEHLVYCALGGTGSSRMFGRQQSRWCFLAVPQAEAIAALNEYVTGYLAGMRQPLMLLNKSGGAWLTASYDKKSQQLLTDEATQLKARNRLLTAWSGNYQLEGEGSDPYLQRLCRVLDEPQLQQITEAAQRWYLPVLAAHQDDE
;
A
#
# COMPACT_ATOMS: atom_id res chain seq x y z
N MET A 1 19.87 -1.37 11.15
CA MET A 1 19.58 -2.81 10.91
C MET A 1 19.38 -3.56 12.21
N GLN A 2 20.22 -3.35 13.25
CA GLN A 2 20.07 -4.02 14.55
C GLN A 2 18.69 -3.80 15.19
N GLU A 3 18.12 -2.58 15.12
CA GLU A 3 16.79 -2.27 15.66
C GLU A 3 15.66 -3.09 15.03
N VAL A 4 15.53 -3.06 13.69
CA VAL A 4 14.53 -3.86 12.95
C VAL A 4 14.70 -5.36 13.23
N ALA A 5 15.95 -5.84 13.28
CA ALA A 5 16.21 -7.25 13.56
C ALA A 5 15.77 -7.63 14.99
N ALA A 6 16.01 -6.77 15.98
CA ALA A 6 15.57 -7.01 17.35
C ALA A 6 14.05 -7.11 17.46
N GLU A 7 13.32 -6.21 16.80
CA GLU A 7 11.85 -6.21 16.76
C GLU A 7 11.27 -7.42 16.02
N VAL A 8 11.89 -7.82 14.90
CA VAL A 8 11.48 -9.03 14.17
C VAL A 8 11.72 -10.27 15.02
N VAL A 9 12.85 -10.37 15.73
CA VAL A 9 13.16 -11.54 16.56
C VAL A 9 12.16 -11.72 17.70
N THR A 10 11.64 -10.66 18.30
CA THR A 10 10.67 -10.78 19.40
C THR A 10 9.29 -11.25 18.95
N GLN A 11 8.92 -11.00 17.70
CA GLN A 11 7.60 -11.36 17.14
C GLN A 11 7.65 -12.58 16.22
N ARG A 12 8.85 -13.08 15.91
CA ARG A 12 9.02 -14.24 15.06
C ARG A 12 8.75 -15.52 15.84
N SER A 13 7.92 -16.36 15.25
CA SER A 13 7.59 -17.72 15.65
C SER A 13 7.79 -18.66 14.46
N ASP A 14 7.62 -19.96 14.69
CA ASP A 14 7.66 -20.95 13.62
C ASP A 14 6.52 -20.67 12.62
N GLY A 15 6.86 -20.73 11.32
CA GLY A 15 5.92 -20.46 10.25
C GLY A 15 6.01 -21.51 9.15
N GLU A 16 4.88 -21.76 8.52
CA GLU A 16 4.75 -22.69 7.41
C GLU A 16 4.50 -21.94 6.09
N SER A 17 4.44 -22.67 4.98
CA SER A 17 4.05 -22.09 3.69
C SER A 17 2.65 -22.56 3.34
N TRP A 18 1.76 -21.61 3.08
CA TRP A 18 0.41 -21.91 2.60
C TRP A 18 0.39 -21.85 1.08
N GLU A 19 -0.17 -22.89 0.46
CA GLU A 19 -0.45 -22.86 -0.97
C GLU A 19 -1.62 -21.91 -1.22
N VAL A 20 -1.43 -20.98 -2.17
CA VAL A 20 -2.49 -20.10 -2.64
C VAL A 20 -3.11 -20.75 -3.86
N ASN A 21 -4.40 -21.04 -3.79
CA ASN A 21 -5.22 -21.48 -4.91
C ASN A 21 -6.63 -20.91 -4.76
N LEU A 22 -6.80 -19.64 -5.15
CA LEU A 22 -8.05 -18.90 -4.99
C LEU A 22 -8.72 -18.71 -6.34
N GLN A 23 -10.00 -19.09 -6.42
CA GLN A 23 -10.83 -18.73 -7.56
C GLN A 23 -11.44 -17.34 -7.32
N LEU A 24 -10.97 -16.36 -8.08
CA LEU A 24 -11.51 -15.00 -8.12
C LEU A 24 -12.49 -14.89 -9.30
N GLU A 25 -13.22 -13.79 -9.41
CA GLU A 25 -14.29 -13.65 -10.40
C GLU A 25 -13.80 -13.82 -11.84
N GLN A 26 -12.67 -13.18 -12.18
CA GLN A 26 -12.15 -13.11 -13.55
C GLN A 26 -10.92 -14.00 -13.77
N VAL A 27 -10.24 -14.42 -12.70
CA VAL A 27 -8.94 -15.11 -12.76
C VAL A 27 -8.83 -16.13 -11.64
N SER A 28 -7.91 -17.09 -11.79
CA SER A 28 -7.46 -17.92 -10.67
C SER A 28 -6.12 -17.37 -10.17
N LEU A 29 -6.00 -17.14 -8.86
CA LEU A 29 -4.78 -16.69 -8.22
C LEU A 29 -4.08 -17.88 -7.57
N THR A 30 -2.88 -18.22 -8.07
CA THR A 30 -2.07 -19.34 -7.58
C THR A 30 -0.70 -18.88 -7.10
N GLY A 31 -0.15 -19.51 -6.08
CA GLY A 31 1.18 -19.16 -5.56
C GLY A 31 1.44 -19.74 -4.17
N TRP A 32 2.37 -19.11 -3.45
CA TRP A 32 2.75 -19.53 -2.10
C TRP A 32 2.85 -18.32 -1.18
N LEU A 33 2.21 -18.40 -0.02
CA LEU A 33 2.40 -17.46 1.07
C LEU A 33 3.36 -18.08 2.08
N THR A 34 4.58 -17.57 2.14
CA THR A 34 5.64 -18.17 2.96
C THR A 34 5.65 -17.60 4.38
N GLN A 35 6.18 -18.39 5.32
CA GLN A 35 6.37 -17.98 6.72
C GLN A 35 5.07 -17.44 7.34
N VAL A 36 3.96 -18.15 7.12
CA VAL A 36 2.70 -17.91 7.80
C VAL A 36 2.81 -18.45 9.20
N GLN A 37 2.70 -17.57 10.18
CA GLN A 37 2.78 -17.89 11.59
C GLN A 37 1.38 -18.13 12.16
N SER A 38 1.30 -18.68 13.37
CA SER A 38 0.03 -18.87 14.07
C SER A 38 -0.73 -17.57 14.32
N ASP A 39 -0.02 -16.44 14.40
CA ASP A 39 -0.56 -15.10 14.65
C ASP A 39 -0.66 -14.22 13.38
N GLY A 40 -0.47 -14.82 12.20
CA GLY A 40 -0.59 -14.19 10.89
C GLY A 40 0.74 -14.02 10.14
N LEU A 41 0.96 -12.87 9.52
CA LEU A 41 2.13 -12.64 8.66
C LEU A 41 3.13 -11.69 9.31
N LEU A 42 4.41 -12.04 9.24
CA LEU A 42 5.51 -11.16 9.62
C LEU A 42 6.44 -10.95 8.41
N ARG A 43 6.61 -9.68 8.03
CA ARG A 43 7.49 -9.21 6.96
C ARG A 43 8.44 -8.14 7.48
N TRP A 44 9.56 -7.94 6.80
CA TRP A 44 10.48 -6.85 7.15
C TRP A 44 11.36 -6.48 5.96
N ARG A 45 11.89 -5.26 5.97
CA ARG A 45 12.94 -4.88 5.01
C ARG A 45 13.92 -3.84 5.59
N PRO A 46 15.18 -3.79 5.12
CA PRO A 46 16.19 -2.87 5.63
C PRO A 46 16.06 -1.43 5.09
N GLY A 47 14.83 -0.90 4.97
CA GLY A 47 14.53 0.46 4.50
C GLY A 47 13.34 1.07 5.25
N VAL A 48 13.14 2.38 5.12
CA VAL A 48 11.92 3.04 5.63
C VAL A 48 10.76 2.60 4.75
N LEU A 49 9.68 2.10 5.36
CA LEU A 49 8.51 1.62 4.64
C LEU A 49 7.78 2.79 3.96
N ASN A 50 7.26 2.53 2.77
CA ASN A 50 6.47 3.47 1.98
C ASN A 50 5.07 2.88 1.66
N MET A 51 4.31 3.57 0.81
CA MET A 51 2.95 3.17 0.47
C MET A 51 2.91 1.86 -0.33
N ASN A 52 3.89 1.61 -1.20
CA ASN A 52 4.01 0.33 -1.90
C ASN A 52 4.29 -0.83 -0.95
N ASP A 53 5.12 -0.62 0.08
CA ASP A 53 5.37 -1.63 1.11
C ASP A 53 4.06 -1.98 1.85
N GLY A 54 3.23 -0.97 2.14
CA GLY A 54 1.91 -1.16 2.74
C GLY A 54 0.94 -1.90 1.83
N LEU A 55 0.86 -1.52 0.55
CA LEU A 55 0.03 -2.19 -0.44
C LEU A 55 0.46 -3.65 -0.65
N LEU A 56 1.76 -3.92 -0.68
CA LEU A 56 2.28 -5.28 -0.82
C LEU A 56 1.84 -6.16 0.36
N LEU A 57 2.07 -5.69 1.59
CA LEU A 57 1.62 -6.42 2.78
C LEU A 57 0.09 -6.56 2.80
N TRP A 58 -0.65 -5.54 2.37
CA TRP A 58 -2.11 -5.57 2.34
C TRP A 58 -2.62 -6.64 1.37
N LEU A 59 -2.06 -6.74 0.18
CA LEU A 59 -2.42 -7.79 -0.78
C LEU A 59 -2.12 -9.19 -0.24
N GLU A 60 -0.95 -9.39 0.40
CA GLU A 60 -0.63 -10.65 1.07
C GLU A 60 -1.61 -10.96 2.22
N HIS A 61 -1.99 -9.93 2.99
CA HIS A 61 -2.94 -10.05 4.10
C HIS A 61 -4.35 -10.44 3.62
N LEU A 62 -4.81 -9.83 2.52
CA LEU A 62 -6.08 -10.21 1.90
C LEU A 62 -6.05 -11.67 1.41
N VAL A 63 -4.95 -12.11 0.80
CA VAL A 63 -4.79 -13.53 0.42
C VAL A 63 -4.81 -14.43 1.65
N TYR A 64 -4.09 -14.06 2.72
CA TYR A 64 -4.09 -14.79 3.99
C TYR A 64 -5.49 -14.94 4.57
N CYS A 65 -6.26 -13.85 4.68
CA CYS A 65 -7.63 -13.89 5.17
C CYS A 65 -8.59 -14.62 4.23
N ALA A 66 -8.40 -14.52 2.91
CA ALA A 66 -9.17 -15.27 1.91
C ALA A 66 -8.97 -16.79 2.03
N LEU A 67 -7.80 -17.24 2.49
CA LEU A 67 -7.50 -18.64 2.80
C LEU A 67 -8.00 -19.10 4.19
N GLY A 68 -8.66 -18.21 4.95
CA GLY A 68 -9.22 -18.51 6.27
C GLY A 68 -8.32 -18.08 7.44
N GLY A 69 -7.24 -17.34 7.18
CA GLY A 69 -6.39 -16.77 8.22
C GLY A 69 -7.12 -15.72 9.08
N THR A 70 -6.96 -15.82 10.40
CA THR A 70 -7.63 -14.94 11.39
C THR A 70 -6.67 -14.10 12.23
N GLY A 71 -5.37 -14.17 11.95
CA GLY A 71 -4.32 -13.38 12.61
C GLY A 71 -4.10 -12.01 11.98
N SER A 72 -3.16 -11.24 12.53
CA SER A 72 -2.77 -9.93 12.00
C SER A 72 -1.50 -10.03 11.14
N SER A 73 -1.33 -9.09 10.23
CA SER A 73 -0.15 -9.03 9.35
C SER A 73 0.65 -7.77 9.61
N ARG A 74 1.96 -7.93 9.79
CA ARG A 74 2.87 -6.90 10.29
C ARG A 74 4.09 -6.80 9.38
N MET A 75 4.51 -5.58 9.06
CA MET A 75 5.77 -5.33 8.36
C MET A 75 6.59 -4.27 9.10
N PHE A 76 7.86 -4.58 9.36
CA PHE A 76 8.80 -3.67 10.04
C PHE A 76 9.88 -3.14 9.10
N GLY A 77 10.16 -1.85 9.21
CA GLY A 77 11.22 -1.16 8.48
C GLY A 77 12.03 -0.22 9.37
N ARG A 78 12.98 0.49 8.76
CA ARG A 78 13.85 1.44 9.46
C ARG A 78 13.05 2.65 9.98
N GLN A 79 13.62 3.37 10.95
CA GLN A 79 13.00 4.58 11.53
C GLN A 79 11.61 4.29 12.13
N GLN A 80 11.44 3.09 12.71
CA GLN A 80 10.17 2.66 13.33
C GLN A 80 8.97 2.71 12.36
N SER A 81 9.25 2.69 11.04
CA SER A 81 8.19 2.60 10.04
C SER A 81 7.60 1.19 10.06
N ARG A 82 6.28 1.11 10.11
CA ARG A 82 5.54 -0.14 10.24
C ARG A 82 4.23 -0.10 9.46
N TRP A 83 3.77 -1.28 9.08
CA TRP A 83 2.41 -1.53 8.62
C TRP A 83 1.84 -2.68 9.44
N CYS A 84 0.60 -2.54 9.89
CA CYS A 84 -0.10 -3.52 10.71
C CYS A 84 -1.56 -3.58 10.28
N PHE A 85 -2.04 -4.78 9.94
CA PHE A 85 -3.42 -5.04 9.51
C PHE A 85 -4.03 -6.12 10.38
N LEU A 86 -5.21 -5.83 10.93
CA LEU A 86 -6.02 -6.81 11.66
C LEU A 86 -6.79 -7.68 10.67
N ALA A 87 -7.09 -8.91 11.10
CA ALA A 87 -7.85 -9.86 10.29
C ALA A 87 -9.15 -9.25 9.77
N VAL A 88 -9.38 -9.45 8.48
CA VAL A 88 -10.64 -9.11 7.81
C VAL A 88 -11.45 -10.37 7.57
N PRO A 89 -12.80 -10.30 7.56
CA PRO A 89 -13.63 -11.43 7.20
C PRO A 89 -13.28 -11.99 5.82
N GLN A 90 -13.27 -13.32 5.68
CA GLN A 90 -12.87 -14.00 4.44
C GLN A 90 -13.64 -13.49 3.21
N ALA A 91 -14.95 -13.24 3.34
CA ALA A 91 -15.77 -12.71 2.26
C ALA A 91 -15.34 -11.29 1.82
N GLU A 92 -15.01 -10.43 2.78
CA GLU A 92 -14.52 -9.07 2.52
C GLU A 92 -13.13 -9.12 1.88
N ALA A 93 -12.27 -10.05 2.32
CA ALA A 93 -10.96 -10.26 1.72
C ALA A 93 -11.05 -10.63 0.24
N ILE A 94 -11.93 -11.59 -0.10
CA ILE A 94 -12.16 -12.02 -1.49
C ILE A 94 -12.73 -10.87 -2.32
N ALA A 95 -13.69 -10.11 -1.78
CA ALA A 95 -14.26 -8.95 -2.47
C ALA A 95 -13.19 -7.88 -2.77
N ALA A 96 -12.34 -7.56 -1.79
CA ALA A 96 -11.23 -6.62 -1.98
C ALA A 96 -10.21 -7.13 -3.00
N LEU A 97 -9.88 -8.43 -3.00
CA LEU A 97 -9.00 -9.03 -4.01
C LEU A 97 -9.58 -8.91 -5.42
N ASN A 98 -10.89 -9.13 -5.61
CA ASN A 98 -11.56 -8.94 -6.90
C ASN A 98 -11.44 -7.49 -7.40
N GLU A 99 -11.55 -6.51 -6.51
CA GLU A 99 -11.34 -5.10 -6.84
C GLU A 99 -9.90 -4.82 -7.29
N TYR A 100 -8.91 -5.33 -6.57
CA TYR A 100 -7.50 -5.19 -6.97
C TYR A 100 -7.19 -5.89 -8.30
N VAL A 101 -7.76 -7.08 -8.53
CA VAL A 101 -7.64 -7.77 -9.83
C VAL A 101 -8.26 -6.94 -10.95
N THR A 102 -9.43 -6.33 -10.71
CA THR A 102 -10.06 -5.44 -11.69
C THR A 102 -9.17 -4.24 -11.99
N GLY A 103 -8.55 -3.65 -10.96
CA GLY A 103 -7.55 -2.60 -11.10
C GLY A 103 -6.33 -3.02 -11.91
N TYR A 104 -5.79 -4.20 -11.64
CA TYR A 104 -4.69 -4.80 -12.40
C TYR A 104 -5.04 -4.98 -13.88
N LEU A 105 -6.19 -5.60 -14.18
CA LEU A 105 -6.65 -5.82 -15.56
C LEU A 105 -6.95 -4.51 -16.30
N ALA A 106 -7.41 -3.47 -15.59
CA ALA A 106 -7.52 -2.13 -16.15
C ALA A 106 -6.13 -1.52 -16.44
N GLY A 107 -5.19 -1.64 -15.50
CA GLY A 107 -3.79 -1.19 -15.64
C GLY A 107 -3.02 -1.85 -16.78
N MET A 108 -3.37 -3.10 -17.12
CA MET A 108 -2.81 -3.82 -18.27
C MET A 108 -3.30 -3.28 -19.62
N ARG A 109 -4.43 -2.55 -19.66
CA ARG A 109 -5.00 -1.94 -20.88
C ARG A 109 -4.62 -0.47 -21.03
N GLN A 110 -4.53 0.24 -19.91
CA GLN A 110 -4.14 1.64 -19.87
C GLN A 110 -3.30 1.91 -18.63
N PRO A 111 -2.21 2.71 -18.73
CA PRO A 111 -1.38 3.03 -17.57
C PRO A 111 -2.20 3.62 -16.43
N LEU A 112 -2.05 3.04 -15.24
CA LEU A 112 -2.71 3.51 -14.03
C LEU A 112 -1.70 4.39 -13.27
N MET A 113 -2.04 5.65 -13.03
CA MET A 113 -1.18 6.64 -12.37
C MET A 113 -1.10 6.44 -10.83
N LEU A 114 -0.94 5.19 -10.37
CA LEU A 114 -0.76 4.86 -8.96
C LEU A 114 0.69 5.06 -8.57
N LEU A 115 0.99 6.28 -8.12
CA LEU A 115 2.35 6.71 -7.81
C LEU A 115 2.61 6.67 -6.30
N ASN A 116 3.67 5.98 -5.90
CA ASN A 116 3.99 5.70 -4.51
C ASN A 116 4.33 6.98 -3.74
N LYS A 117 5.21 7.84 -4.29
CA LYS A 117 5.66 9.04 -3.59
C LYS A 117 4.64 10.17 -3.72
N SER A 118 4.26 10.54 -4.93
CA SER A 118 3.36 11.66 -5.23
C SER A 118 1.94 11.41 -4.74
N GLY A 119 1.35 10.27 -5.13
CA GLY A 119 0.02 9.86 -4.67
C GLY A 119 -0.01 9.61 -3.16
N GLY A 120 1.01 8.93 -2.63
CA GLY A 120 1.15 8.71 -1.19
C GLY A 120 1.30 10.01 -0.39
N ALA A 121 2.06 10.99 -0.88
CA ALA A 121 2.25 12.28 -0.22
C ALA A 121 0.96 13.11 -0.19
N TRP A 122 0.19 13.12 -1.29
CA TRP A 122 -1.13 13.74 -1.33
C TRP A 122 -2.09 13.07 -0.34
N LEU A 123 -2.16 11.75 -0.38
CA LEU A 123 -3.10 10.98 0.42
C LEU A 123 -2.80 11.14 1.91
N THR A 124 -1.53 11.05 2.31
CA THR A 124 -1.10 11.25 3.70
C THR A 124 -1.38 12.67 4.20
N ALA A 125 -1.34 13.67 3.31
CA ALA A 125 -1.66 15.05 3.66
C ALA A 125 -3.17 15.32 3.72
N SER A 126 -3.95 14.52 3.00
CA SER A 126 -5.41 14.63 2.92
C SER A 126 -6.12 13.74 3.94
N TYR A 127 -5.46 12.74 4.49
CA TYR A 127 -6.07 11.79 5.42
C TYR A 127 -5.91 12.24 6.87
N ASP A 128 -7.03 12.37 7.58
CA ASP A 128 -7.02 12.60 9.02
C ASP A 128 -7.12 11.26 9.76
N LYS A 129 -6.04 10.91 10.45
CA LYS A 129 -5.96 9.66 11.24
C LYS A 129 -6.99 9.62 12.38
N LYS A 130 -7.39 10.76 12.94
CA LYS A 130 -8.33 10.80 14.08
C LYS A 130 -9.75 10.47 13.66
N SER A 131 -10.23 11.10 12.60
CA SER A 131 -11.56 10.83 12.05
C SER A 131 -11.58 9.63 11.10
N GLN A 132 -10.41 9.10 10.71
CA GLN A 132 -10.25 8.06 9.68
C GLN A 132 -10.92 8.45 8.35
N GLN A 133 -10.84 9.73 8.00
CA GLN A 133 -11.50 10.28 6.81
C GLN A 133 -10.53 11.01 5.91
N LEU A 134 -10.85 10.98 4.62
CA LEU A 134 -10.21 11.83 3.63
C LEU A 134 -10.83 13.22 3.70
N LEU A 135 -10.04 14.21 4.11
CA LEU A 135 -10.45 15.61 4.19
C LEU A 135 -10.46 16.24 2.80
N THR A 136 -11.61 16.78 2.40
CA THR A 136 -11.80 17.39 1.06
C THR A 136 -11.92 18.91 1.10
N ASP A 137 -11.65 19.54 2.25
CA ASP A 137 -11.67 20.99 2.36
C ASP A 137 -10.54 21.64 1.53
N GLU A 138 -10.80 22.84 1.02
CA GLU A 138 -9.92 23.53 0.08
C GLU A 138 -8.50 23.76 0.65
N ALA A 139 -8.39 24.09 1.94
CA ALA A 139 -7.10 24.37 2.56
C ALA A 139 -6.26 23.09 2.68
N THR A 140 -6.86 21.97 3.09
CA THR A 140 -6.19 20.68 3.14
C THR A 140 -5.79 20.20 1.74
N GLN A 141 -6.69 20.32 0.77
CA GLN A 141 -6.42 19.89 -0.60
C GLN A 141 -5.32 20.72 -1.27
N LEU A 142 -5.26 22.03 -1.02
CA LEU A 142 -4.16 22.88 -1.50
C LEU A 142 -2.81 22.43 -0.91
N LYS A 143 -2.77 22.13 0.39
CA LYS A 143 -1.56 21.62 1.06
C LYS A 143 -1.15 20.24 0.51
N ALA A 144 -2.12 19.35 0.31
CA ALA A 144 -1.89 18.02 -0.22
C ALA A 144 -1.36 18.06 -1.65
N ARG A 145 -1.93 18.91 -2.50
CA ARG A 145 -1.44 19.18 -3.85
C ARG A 145 0.00 19.68 -3.84
N ASN A 146 0.36 20.62 -2.97
CA ASN A 146 1.74 21.09 -2.85
C ASN A 146 2.72 19.97 -2.44
N ARG A 147 2.29 19.04 -1.58
CA ARG A 147 3.11 17.87 -1.22
C ARG A 147 3.29 16.89 -2.38
N LEU A 148 2.24 16.64 -3.15
CA LEU A 148 2.29 15.86 -4.39
C LEU A 148 3.33 16.44 -5.35
N LEU A 149 3.22 17.74 -5.64
CA LEU A 149 4.12 18.44 -6.55
C LEU A 149 5.56 18.38 -6.08
N THR A 150 5.81 18.55 -4.78
CA THR A 150 7.14 18.42 -4.18
C THR A 150 7.70 17.00 -4.34
N ALA A 151 6.87 15.97 -4.11
CA ALA A 151 7.28 14.58 -4.29
C ALA A 151 7.53 14.23 -5.78
N TRP A 152 6.80 14.87 -6.69
CA TRP A 152 6.98 14.71 -8.14
C TRP A 152 8.27 15.35 -8.63
N SER A 153 8.55 16.60 -8.23
CA SER A 153 9.75 17.34 -8.66
C SER A 153 11.01 16.90 -7.94
N GLY A 154 10.88 16.43 -6.70
CA GLY A 154 12.00 16.20 -5.81
C GLY A 154 12.60 17.49 -5.28
N ASN A 155 13.84 17.39 -4.79
CA ASN A 155 14.61 18.50 -4.27
C ASN A 155 16.09 18.38 -4.69
N TYR A 156 16.94 19.27 -4.20
CA TYR A 156 18.37 19.28 -4.54
C TYR A 156 19.12 17.99 -4.15
N GLN A 157 18.66 17.27 -3.13
CA GLN A 157 19.31 16.07 -2.60
C GLN A 157 18.69 14.76 -3.11
N LEU A 158 17.41 14.79 -3.47
CA LEU A 158 16.62 13.61 -3.83
C LEU A 158 15.83 13.88 -5.11
N GLU A 159 16.01 13.01 -6.09
CA GLU A 159 15.21 13.04 -7.30
C GLU A 159 13.73 12.77 -7.01
N GLY A 160 12.89 13.55 -7.69
CA GLY A 160 11.45 13.41 -7.64
C GLY A 160 10.97 12.18 -8.38
N GLU A 161 9.75 11.74 -8.07
CA GLU A 161 9.15 10.60 -8.77
C GLU A 161 9.04 10.84 -10.28
N GLY A 162 8.83 12.09 -10.70
CA GLY A 162 8.77 12.47 -12.11
C GLY A 162 10.09 12.35 -12.88
N SER A 163 11.22 12.05 -12.22
CA SER A 163 12.48 11.72 -12.92
C SER A 163 12.47 10.32 -13.53
N ASP A 164 11.52 9.46 -13.15
CA ASP A 164 11.40 8.10 -13.65
C ASP A 164 11.16 8.09 -15.18
N PRO A 165 11.98 7.37 -15.97
CA PRO A 165 11.85 7.33 -17.43
C PRO A 165 10.50 6.81 -17.94
N TYR A 166 9.86 5.88 -17.23
CA TYR A 166 8.53 5.40 -17.56
C TYR A 166 7.48 6.49 -17.37
N LEU A 167 7.60 7.28 -16.29
CA LEU A 167 6.68 8.39 -16.02
C LEU A 167 6.90 9.55 -17.00
N GLN A 168 8.13 9.87 -17.37
CA GLN A 168 8.41 10.90 -18.38
C GLN A 168 7.84 10.54 -19.76
N ARG A 169 7.72 9.24 -20.07
CA ARG A 169 7.06 8.77 -21.30
C ARG A 169 5.56 8.97 -21.26
N LEU A 170 4.93 8.81 -20.10
CA LEU A 170 3.48 8.94 -19.91
C LEU A 170 3.04 10.41 -19.71
N CYS A 171 3.83 11.17 -18.96
CA CYS A 171 3.53 12.50 -18.47
C CYS A 171 4.77 13.40 -18.66
N ARG A 172 4.82 14.12 -19.78
CA ARG A 172 5.90 15.10 -20.04
C ARG A 172 5.78 16.35 -19.18
N VAL A 173 4.54 16.74 -18.88
CA VAL A 173 4.19 17.91 -18.06
C VAL A 173 3.06 17.47 -17.15
N LEU A 174 3.24 17.71 -15.85
CA LEU A 174 2.22 17.39 -14.85
C LEU A 174 1.17 18.50 -14.80
N ASP A 175 0.10 18.34 -15.58
CA ASP A 175 -1.07 19.24 -15.60
C ASP A 175 -2.23 18.72 -14.72
N GLU A 176 -3.31 19.50 -14.63
CA GLU A 176 -4.45 19.19 -13.76
C GLU A 176 -5.11 17.82 -14.04
N PRO A 177 -5.38 17.40 -15.29
CA PRO A 177 -5.86 16.05 -15.59
C PRO A 177 -5.05 14.91 -14.96
N GLN A 178 -3.73 15.07 -14.85
CA GLN A 178 -2.81 13.97 -14.48
C GLN A 178 -2.53 14.03 -12.99
N LEU A 179 -2.57 15.24 -12.40
CA LEU A 179 -2.78 15.40 -10.97
C LEU A 179 -4.06 14.68 -10.52
N GLN A 180 -5.18 14.88 -11.22
CA GLN A 180 -6.44 14.23 -10.93
C GLN A 180 -6.33 12.69 -11.04
N GLN A 181 -5.70 12.17 -12.09
CA GLN A 181 -5.47 10.73 -12.22
C GLN A 181 -4.63 10.16 -11.07
N ILE A 182 -3.60 10.89 -10.62
CA ILE A 182 -2.75 10.46 -9.49
C ILE A 182 -3.55 10.44 -8.19
N THR A 183 -4.34 11.48 -7.91
CA THR A 183 -5.12 11.56 -6.67
C THR A 183 -6.25 10.55 -6.64
N GLU A 184 -6.95 10.34 -7.76
CA GLU A 184 -7.98 9.30 -7.91
C GLU A 184 -7.39 7.90 -7.73
N ALA A 185 -6.25 7.60 -8.34
CA ALA A 185 -5.58 6.33 -8.18
C ALA A 185 -5.13 6.11 -6.72
N ALA A 186 -4.51 7.11 -6.10
CA ALA A 186 -4.11 7.03 -4.70
C ALA A 186 -5.31 6.81 -3.77
N GLN A 187 -6.39 7.57 -3.96
CA GLN A 187 -7.61 7.39 -3.20
C GLN A 187 -8.22 6.00 -3.42
N ARG A 188 -8.26 5.48 -4.66
CA ARG A 188 -8.87 4.18 -4.94
C ARG A 188 -8.08 3.02 -4.34
N TRP A 189 -6.74 3.05 -4.46
CA TRP A 189 -5.92 1.86 -4.21
C TRP A 189 -5.10 1.91 -2.93
N TYR A 190 -4.77 3.11 -2.44
CA TYR A 190 -4.00 3.28 -1.19
C TYR A 190 -4.86 3.72 0.00
N LEU A 191 -6.03 4.36 -0.19
CA LEU A 191 -6.88 4.71 0.95
C LEU A 191 -7.34 3.49 1.75
N PRO A 192 -7.74 2.35 1.14
CA PRO A 192 -8.08 1.15 1.91
C PRO A 192 -6.90 0.64 2.74
N VAL A 193 -5.67 0.74 2.22
CA VAL A 193 -4.43 0.36 2.91
C VAL A 193 -4.21 1.25 4.14
N LEU A 194 -4.32 2.57 3.99
CA LEU A 194 -4.20 3.51 5.10
C LEU A 194 -5.30 3.35 6.14
N ALA A 195 -6.54 3.11 5.71
CA ALA A 195 -7.69 2.94 6.59
C ALA A 195 -7.61 1.64 7.39
N ALA A 196 -7.10 0.56 6.80
CA ALA A 196 -6.93 -0.71 7.48
C ALA A 196 -5.74 -0.71 8.47
N HIS A 197 -4.78 0.20 8.28
CA HIS A 197 -3.59 0.25 9.11
C HIS A 197 -3.90 0.64 10.55
N GLN A 198 -3.43 -0.17 11.50
CA GLN A 198 -3.42 0.17 12.92
C GLN A 198 -2.05 0.77 13.30
N ASP A 199 -2.07 1.98 13.86
CA ASP A 199 -0.93 2.49 14.63
C ASP A 199 -0.90 1.71 15.96
N ASP A 200 0.28 1.27 16.41
CA ASP A 200 0.40 0.67 17.75
C ASP A 200 0.07 1.73 18.81
N GLU A 201 -0.74 1.35 19.82
CA GLU A 201 -0.97 2.14 21.05
C GLU A 201 0.34 2.37 21.83
#